data_AF-A0A7V0J3M3-F1
#
_entry.id   AF-A0A7V0J3M3-F1
#
_cell.length_a   1.000
_cell.length_b   1.000
_cell.length_c   1.000
_cell.angle_alpha   90.00
_cell.angle_beta   90.00
_cell.angle_gamma   90.00
#
_symmetry.space_group_name_H-M   'P 1'
#
loop_
_entity.id
_entity.type
_entity.pdbx_description
1 polymer ?
#
loop_
_entity_poly.entity_id
_entity_poly.type
_entity_poly.pdbx_seq_one_letter_code
_entity_poly.pdbx_strand_id
1 'polypeptide(L)'
;HLDRVLERISSESGIDFAMREHTLRVRPNGSLEGRIYYRGPRNAPNPASVRLDLTRDEQVARPPVVRPIQHLYSDQLPEPATVRCYSLEEVYAEKIRAMGERGRPRDLYDIVFLLDYPGLVDQSELISETLITKCESKGVPVPTLERLQESPHRAELESEWVNMLGHQLPALPPLDHYWGRLPELFRWLDGELEVEPLAPVAGGAGEMVWSPSPAAWSWGSGPALEPVRFAGANRLCIDLGYRGTVCRIEPYSLRVTSDGNLLLYAIRRDNRQLRSYRVDRMQSIEITTEPFTPVRLVEFRQVGPLAAPPTTRRSVGGRGTSSAQPYRVECAVCGKTFARSRPGTRLKAHKDPDGFPCPGRVGYPV
;
A
#
# COMPACT_ATOMS: atom_id res chain seq x y z
N HIS A 1 4.29 -10.17 -25.97
CA HIS A 1 5.09 -9.72 -24.81
C HIS A 1 4.34 -9.96 -23.51
N LEU A 2 3.05 -9.57 -23.39
CA LEU A 2 2.24 -9.79 -22.20
C LEU A 2 2.18 -11.28 -21.80
N ASP A 3 1.87 -12.19 -22.72
CA ASP A 3 1.73 -13.63 -22.40
C ASP A 3 3.00 -14.20 -21.78
N ARG A 4 4.17 -13.87 -22.33
CA ARG A 4 5.47 -14.26 -21.77
C ARG A 4 5.68 -13.74 -20.33
N VAL A 5 5.22 -12.54 -20.02
CA VAL A 5 5.30 -11.99 -18.66
C VAL A 5 4.36 -12.76 -17.73
N LEU A 6 3.13 -13.05 -18.17
CA LEU A 6 2.15 -13.78 -17.38
C LEU A 6 2.55 -15.24 -17.14
N GLU A 7 3.10 -15.92 -18.15
CA GLU A 7 3.68 -17.26 -18.02
C GLU A 7 4.78 -17.29 -16.96
N ARG A 8 5.70 -16.32 -16.99
CA ARG A 8 6.74 -16.20 -15.98
C ARG A 8 6.16 -15.95 -14.58
N ILE A 9 5.18 -15.06 -14.45
CA ILE A 9 4.54 -14.83 -13.14
C ILE A 9 3.87 -16.11 -12.67
N SER A 10 3.20 -16.84 -13.56
CA SER A 10 2.54 -18.11 -13.24
C SER A 10 3.53 -19.16 -12.76
N SER A 11 4.69 -19.30 -13.43
CA SER A 11 5.72 -20.27 -13.03
C SER A 11 6.34 -19.95 -11.68
N GLU A 12 6.56 -18.67 -11.37
CA GLU A 12 7.22 -18.23 -10.13
C GLU A 12 6.27 -18.18 -8.92
N SER A 13 4.99 -17.87 -9.13
CA SER A 13 4.03 -17.60 -8.04
C SER A 13 2.88 -18.59 -7.94
N GLY A 14 2.67 -19.44 -8.95
CA GLY A 14 1.50 -20.31 -9.06
C GLY A 14 0.17 -19.56 -9.31
N ILE A 15 0.22 -18.26 -9.64
CA ILE A 15 -0.96 -17.49 -10.04
C ILE A 15 -1.44 -17.98 -11.42
N ASP A 16 -2.73 -18.25 -11.53
CA ASP A 16 -3.35 -18.72 -12.78
C ASP A 16 -4.02 -17.57 -13.53
N PHE A 17 -3.57 -17.33 -14.77
CA PHE A 17 -4.11 -16.31 -15.68
C PHE A 17 -4.98 -16.90 -16.80
N ALA A 18 -5.05 -18.22 -16.95
CA ALA A 18 -5.77 -18.90 -18.04
C ALA A 18 -7.29 -18.96 -17.83
N MET A 19 -7.74 -18.62 -16.62
CA MET A 19 -9.13 -18.62 -16.17
C MET A 19 -10.11 -17.82 -17.04
N ARG A 20 -9.65 -16.69 -17.60
CA ARG A 20 -10.47 -15.77 -18.38
C ARG A 20 -9.59 -14.92 -19.29
N GLU A 21 -10.05 -14.74 -20.52
CA GLU A 21 -9.38 -13.87 -21.49
C GLU A 21 -9.21 -12.43 -20.96
N HIS A 22 -8.00 -11.91 -21.12
CA HIS A 22 -7.65 -10.55 -20.71
C HIS A 22 -8.18 -9.54 -21.72
N THR A 23 -8.65 -8.40 -21.24
CA THR A 23 -9.14 -7.34 -22.14
C THR A 23 -8.07 -6.29 -22.27
N LEU A 24 -7.65 -5.98 -23.49
CA LEU A 24 -6.77 -4.86 -23.81
C LEU A 24 -7.44 -3.97 -24.87
N ARG A 25 -7.42 -2.67 -24.66
CA ARG A 25 -7.94 -1.68 -25.60
C ARG A 25 -6.92 -0.57 -25.80
N VAL A 26 -6.53 -0.39 -27.06
CA VAL A 26 -5.66 0.72 -27.47
C VAL A 26 -6.53 1.94 -27.77
N ARG A 27 -6.18 3.08 -27.19
CA ARG A 27 -6.80 4.39 -27.43
C ARG A 27 -6.23 5.01 -28.72
N PRO A 28 -6.91 5.96 -29.36
CA PRO A 28 -6.45 6.58 -30.62
C PRO A 28 -5.03 7.18 -30.55
N ASN A 29 -4.62 7.69 -29.39
CA ASN A 29 -3.27 8.23 -29.17
C ASN A 29 -2.20 7.14 -28.90
N GLY A 30 -2.56 5.86 -28.97
CA GLY A 30 -1.66 4.74 -28.70
C GLY A 30 -1.46 4.43 -27.21
N SER A 31 -2.15 5.12 -26.30
CA SER A 31 -2.25 4.68 -24.91
C SER A 31 -3.08 3.39 -24.80
N LEU A 32 -2.95 2.63 -23.73
CA LEU A 32 -3.59 1.33 -23.58
C LEU A 32 -4.26 1.20 -22.23
N GLU A 33 -5.53 0.77 -22.23
CA GLU A 33 -6.24 0.35 -21.03
C GLU A 33 -6.47 -1.16 -21.08
N GLY A 34 -6.34 -1.82 -19.93
CA GLY A 34 -6.47 -3.26 -19.88
C GLY A 34 -6.97 -3.79 -18.55
N ARG A 35 -7.37 -5.05 -18.57
CA ARG A 35 -7.74 -5.82 -17.39
C ARG A 35 -7.16 -7.23 -17.51
N ILE A 36 -6.23 -7.53 -16.61
CA ILE A 36 -5.61 -8.85 -16.49
C ILE A 36 -6.37 -9.63 -15.43
N TYR A 37 -6.99 -10.73 -15.82
CA TYR A 37 -7.74 -11.59 -14.92
C TYR A 37 -6.82 -12.65 -14.34
N TYR A 38 -6.97 -12.94 -13.05
CA TYR A 38 -6.14 -13.92 -12.37
C TYR A 38 -6.92 -14.64 -11.26
N ARG A 39 -6.48 -15.86 -10.96
CA ARG A 39 -6.85 -16.60 -9.77
C ARG A 39 -5.62 -16.73 -8.88
N GLY A 40 -5.64 -15.99 -7.78
CA GLY A 40 -4.57 -16.00 -6.81
C GLY A 40 -4.62 -17.20 -5.86
N PRO A 41 -3.68 -17.28 -4.89
CA PRO A 41 -3.50 -18.43 -3.98
C PRO A 41 -4.72 -18.80 -3.14
N ARG A 42 -5.68 -17.88 -2.97
CA ARG A 42 -6.95 -18.15 -2.27
C ARG A 42 -7.92 -19.02 -3.06
N ASN A 43 -7.61 -19.32 -4.33
CA ASN A 43 -8.41 -20.15 -5.22
C ASN A 43 -9.90 -19.75 -5.24
N ALA A 44 -10.17 -18.44 -5.30
CA ALA A 44 -11.53 -17.93 -5.35
C ALA A 44 -12.24 -18.44 -6.62
N PRO A 45 -13.56 -18.73 -6.54
CA PRO A 45 -14.30 -19.29 -7.67
C PRO A 45 -14.29 -18.33 -8.87
N ASN A 46 -14.53 -17.04 -8.62
CA ASN A 46 -14.46 -15.98 -9.61
C ASN A 46 -13.05 -15.40 -9.71
N PRO A 47 -12.53 -15.14 -10.93
CA PRO A 47 -11.23 -14.51 -11.10
C PRO A 47 -11.26 -13.07 -10.58
N ALA A 48 -10.19 -12.68 -9.89
CA ALA A 48 -9.89 -11.29 -9.60
C ALA A 48 -9.30 -10.62 -10.85
N SER A 49 -9.11 -9.30 -10.80
CA SER A 49 -8.47 -8.60 -11.91
C SER A 49 -7.58 -7.45 -11.47
N VAL A 50 -6.51 -7.23 -12.23
CA VAL A 50 -5.67 -6.02 -12.17
C VAL A 50 -6.03 -5.14 -13.36
N ARG A 51 -6.39 -3.88 -13.11
CA ARG A 51 -6.57 -2.88 -14.16
C ARG A 51 -5.22 -2.28 -14.53
N LEU A 52 -4.94 -2.18 -15.82
CA LEU A 52 -3.76 -1.53 -16.37
C LEU A 52 -4.18 -0.26 -17.11
N ASP A 53 -3.43 0.81 -16.93
CA ASP A 53 -3.50 2.03 -17.74
C ASP A 53 -2.06 2.40 -18.11
N LEU A 54 -1.75 2.40 -19.40
CA LEU A 54 -0.44 2.71 -19.97
C LEU A 54 -0.58 3.95 -20.83
N THR A 55 -0.06 5.07 -20.34
CA THR A 55 -0.09 6.36 -21.04
C THR A 55 1.16 6.51 -21.90
N ARG A 56 0.98 6.84 -23.17
CA ARG A 56 2.09 7.06 -24.11
C ARG A 56 2.66 8.48 -24.04
N ASP A 57 1.77 9.46 -23.98
CA ASP A 57 2.09 10.88 -24.14
C ASP A 57 2.24 11.58 -22.78
N GLU A 58 2.73 10.84 -21.78
CA GLU A 58 2.96 11.37 -20.45
C GLU A 58 4.38 11.91 -20.35
N GLN A 59 4.51 13.22 -20.13
CA GLN A 59 5.82 13.82 -19.89
C GLN A 59 6.23 13.56 -18.44
N VAL A 60 7.26 12.73 -18.26
CA VAL A 60 7.92 12.53 -16.97
C VAL A 60 8.84 13.73 -16.72
N ALA A 61 8.45 14.61 -15.80
CA ALA A 61 9.12 15.89 -15.57
C ALA A 61 10.36 15.77 -14.66
N ARG A 62 10.42 14.73 -13.80
CA ARG A 62 11.52 14.48 -12.87
C ARG A 62 12.17 13.12 -13.13
N PRO A 63 13.47 12.95 -12.81
CA PRO A 63 14.12 11.65 -12.95
C PRO A 63 13.37 10.56 -12.15
N PRO A 64 13.02 9.41 -12.78
CA PRO A 64 12.41 8.31 -12.06
C PRO A 64 13.32 7.77 -10.96
N VAL A 65 12.72 7.39 -9.83
CA VAL A 65 13.43 6.81 -8.69
C VAL A 65 13.23 5.31 -8.63
N VAL A 66 14.22 4.58 -8.13
CA VAL A 66 14.10 3.14 -7.87
C VAL A 66 13.74 2.94 -6.40
N ARG A 67 12.64 2.23 -6.13
CA ARG A 67 12.16 1.94 -4.77
C ARG A 67 12.07 0.44 -4.53
N PRO A 68 12.39 -0.03 -3.31
CA PRO A 68 12.12 -1.42 -2.93
C PRO A 68 10.60 -1.67 -2.93
N ILE A 69 10.20 -2.85 -3.40
CA ILE A 69 8.82 -3.29 -3.32
C ILE A 69 8.54 -3.68 -1.86
N GLN A 70 7.53 -3.06 -1.25
CA GLN A 70 7.09 -3.48 0.09
C GLN A 70 6.46 -4.87 0.01
N HIS A 71 7.11 -5.84 0.64
CA HIS A 71 6.65 -7.23 0.70
C HIS A 71 6.39 -7.64 2.14
N LEU A 72 5.10 -7.86 2.45
CA LEU A 72 4.62 -8.13 3.81
C LEU A 72 4.38 -9.61 4.07
N TYR A 73 4.54 -10.41 3.03
CA TYR A 73 4.31 -11.83 3.07
C TYR A 73 5.60 -12.53 3.48
N SER A 74 5.46 -13.76 3.96
CA SER A 74 6.59 -14.55 4.47
C SER A 74 7.51 -15.08 3.38
N ASP A 75 7.05 -15.10 2.13
CA ASP A 75 7.84 -15.44 0.97
C ASP A 75 8.87 -14.33 0.64
N GLN A 76 9.71 -14.60 -0.36
CA GLN A 76 10.72 -13.65 -0.80
C GLN A 76 10.47 -13.29 -2.24
N LEU A 77 10.55 -12.01 -2.55
CA LEU A 77 10.53 -11.55 -3.93
C LEU A 77 11.88 -11.84 -4.60
N PRO A 78 11.89 -12.22 -5.89
CA PRO A 78 13.14 -12.34 -6.64
C PRO A 78 13.93 -11.03 -6.63
N GLU A 79 15.24 -11.12 -6.43
CA GLU A 79 16.12 -9.96 -6.52
C GLU A 79 16.05 -9.30 -7.92
N PRO A 80 16.15 -7.96 -8.00
CA PRO A 80 16.45 -7.02 -6.91
C PRO A 80 15.23 -6.58 -6.08
N ALA A 81 14.02 -7.10 -6.35
CA ALA A 81 12.78 -6.70 -5.67
C ALA A 81 12.54 -5.17 -5.64
N THR A 82 12.93 -4.47 -6.70
CA THR A 82 12.76 -3.02 -6.83
C THR A 82 11.92 -2.66 -8.06
N VAL A 83 11.33 -1.47 -8.04
CA VAL A 83 10.54 -0.92 -9.14
C VAL A 83 10.96 0.52 -9.40
N ARG A 84 10.99 0.91 -10.68
CA ARG A 84 11.17 2.31 -11.08
C ARG A 84 9.82 3.00 -11.05
N CYS A 85 9.72 4.08 -10.29
CA CYS A 85 8.50 4.87 -10.13
C CYS A 85 8.79 6.37 -10.25
N TYR A 86 7.73 7.18 -10.29
CA TYR A 86 7.87 8.63 -10.24
C TYR A 86 8.48 9.06 -8.91
N SER A 87 9.17 10.20 -8.91
CA SER A 87 9.57 10.84 -7.66
C SER A 87 8.34 11.30 -6.89
N LEU A 88 8.45 11.47 -5.57
CA LEU A 88 7.27 11.80 -4.75
C LEU A 88 6.76 13.21 -5.07
N GLU A 89 7.68 14.12 -5.39
CA GLU A 89 7.42 15.50 -5.79
C GLU A 89 6.59 15.54 -7.10
N GLU A 90 6.95 14.71 -8.10
CA GLU A 90 6.17 14.63 -9.33
C GLU A 90 4.80 13.98 -9.12
N VAL A 91 4.71 12.94 -8.28
CA VAL A 91 3.39 12.37 -7.91
C VAL A 91 2.52 13.44 -7.26
N TYR A 92 3.07 14.24 -6.36
CA TYR A 92 2.30 15.27 -5.66
C TYR A 92 1.86 16.39 -6.59
N ALA A 93 2.75 16.89 -7.46
CA ALA A 93 2.42 17.84 -8.52
C ALA A 93 1.30 17.32 -9.45
N GLU A 94 1.37 16.05 -9.84
CA GLU A 94 0.32 15.37 -10.62
C GLU A 94 -1.04 15.37 -9.92
N LYS A 95 -1.07 15.12 -8.60
CA LYS A 95 -2.30 15.19 -7.81
C LYS A 95 -2.90 16.58 -7.81
N ILE A 96 -2.08 17.61 -7.61
CA ILE A 96 -2.52 19.02 -7.61
C ILE A 96 -3.07 19.41 -8.98
N ARG A 97 -2.35 19.07 -10.07
CA ARG A 97 -2.82 19.28 -11.45
C ARG A 97 -4.17 18.58 -11.69
N ALA A 98 -4.27 17.30 -11.37
CA ALA A 98 -5.49 16.51 -11.57
C ALA A 98 -6.67 17.06 -10.75
N MET A 99 -6.42 17.55 -9.53
CA MET A 99 -7.44 18.21 -8.73
C MET A 99 -8.02 19.44 -9.44
N GLY A 100 -7.17 20.26 -10.08
CA GLY A 100 -7.62 21.41 -10.88
C GLY A 100 -8.44 21.03 -12.12
N GLU A 101 -8.10 19.92 -12.76
CA GLU A 101 -8.76 19.49 -14.01
C GLU A 101 -10.10 18.79 -13.78
N ARG A 102 -10.19 17.92 -12.75
CA ARG A 102 -11.35 17.01 -12.56
C ARG A 102 -11.96 17.01 -11.16
N GLY A 103 -11.37 17.70 -10.19
CA GLY A 103 -11.93 17.88 -8.84
C GLY A 103 -12.39 16.60 -8.14
N ARG A 104 -11.58 15.51 -8.12
CA ARG A 104 -12.01 14.25 -7.50
C ARG A 104 -11.71 14.22 -5.99
N PRO A 105 -12.63 13.71 -5.14
CA PRO A 105 -12.42 13.53 -3.70
C PRO A 105 -11.08 12.88 -3.30
N ARG A 106 -10.65 11.86 -4.03
CA ARG A 106 -9.40 11.14 -3.75
C ARG A 106 -8.16 11.99 -3.99
N ASP A 107 -8.20 12.87 -5.00
CA ASP A 107 -7.09 13.78 -5.27
C ASP A 107 -6.97 14.79 -4.12
N LEU A 108 -8.08 15.36 -3.64
CA LEU A 108 -8.09 16.24 -2.45
C LEU A 108 -7.56 15.52 -1.20
N TYR A 109 -8.01 14.29 -0.96
CA TYR A 109 -7.53 13.49 0.16
C TYR A 109 -6.01 13.27 0.09
N ASP A 110 -5.51 12.80 -1.06
CA ASP A 110 -4.08 12.55 -1.27
C ASP A 110 -3.27 13.85 -1.12
N ILE A 111 -3.78 14.98 -1.62
CA ILE A 111 -3.09 16.27 -1.53
C ILE A 111 -2.89 16.68 -0.07
N VAL A 112 -3.97 16.69 0.71
CA VAL A 112 -3.93 17.09 2.13
C VAL A 112 -3.11 16.10 2.96
N PHE A 113 -3.16 14.81 2.61
CA PHE A 113 -2.35 13.78 3.26
C PHE A 113 -0.85 14.00 3.04
N LEU A 114 -0.45 14.40 1.82
CA LEU A 114 0.94 14.64 1.45
C LEU A 114 1.47 16.01 1.88
N LEU A 115 0.60 17.00 2.12
CA LEU A 115 0.99 18.38 2.45
C LEU A 115 2.00 18.48 3.60
N ASP A 116 1.79 17.74 4.69
CA ASP A 116 2.76 17.68 5.80
C ASP A 116 3.52 16.36 5.85
N TYR A 117 3.82 15.79 4.69
CA TYR A 117 4.76 14.68 4.61
C TYR A 117 6.18 15.23 4.82
N PRO A 118 6.95 14.77 5.83
CA PRO A 118 8.26 15.35 6.15
C PRO A 118 9.24 15.40 4.98
N GLY A 119 9.15 14.44 4.05
CA GLY A 119 10.00 14.42 2.86
C GLY A 119 9.64 15.45 1.77
N LEU A 120 8.57 16.21 1.94
CA LEU A 120 8.10 17.22 0.98
C LEU A 120 8.11 18.65 1.52
N VAL A 121 8.22 18.86 2.84
CA VAL A 121 8.04 20.19 3.47
C VAL A 121 8.95 21.26 2.87
N ASP A 122 10.20 20.90 2.57
CA ASP A 122 11.21 21.80 2.01
C ASP A 122 11.31 21.71 0.48
N GLN A 123 10.28 21.20 -0.20
CA GLN A 123 10.29 20.94 -1.66
C GLN A 123 9.28 21.80 -2.43
N SER A 124 8.75 22.89 -1.83
CA SER A 124 7.72 23.74 -2.44
C SER A 124 8.10 24.26 -3.82
N GLU A 125 9.26 24.87 -3.95
CA GLU A 125 9.78 25.42 -5.22
C GLU A 125 9.84 24.33 -6.30
N LEU A 126 10.45 23.19 -5.98
CA LEU A 126 10.57 22.06 -6.89
C LEU A 126 9.20 21.50 -7.33
N ILE A 127 8.25 21.41 -6.40
CA ILE A 127 6.89 20.93 -6.69
C ILE A 127 6.15 21.94 -7.57
N SER A 128 6.31 23.23 -7.30
CA SER A 128 5.72 24.32 -8.09
C SER A 128 6.22 24.29 -9.54
N GLU A 129 7.54 24.21 -9.75
CA GLU A 129 8.16 24.06 -11.07
C GLU A 129 7.65 22.82 -11.82
N THR A 130 7.57 21.69 -11.08
CA THR A 130 7.07 20.44 -11.65
C THR A 130 5.60 20.56 -12.02
N LEU A 131 4.76 21.17 -11.18
CA LEU A 131 3.35 21.42 -11.44
C LEU A 131 3.17 22.27 -12.70
N ILE A 132 3.93 23.36 -12.85
CA ILE A 132 3.92 24.21 -14.04
C ILE A 132 4.25 23.39 -15.30
N THR A 133 5.37 22.65 -15.28
CA THR A 133 5.79 21.79 -16.40
C THR A 133 4.69 20.79 -16.79
N LYS A 134 4.05 20.15 -15.81
CA LYS A 134 2.99 19.17 -16.05
C LYS A 134 1.73 19.82 -16.60
N CYS A 135 1.37 21.01 -16.12
CA CYS A 135 0.25 21.79 -16.66
C CYS A 135 0.49 22.21 -18.11
N GLU A 136 1.66 22.75 -18.42
CA GLU A 136 2.07 23.15 -19.77
C GLU A 136 2.05 21.96 -20.74
N SER A 137 2.58 20.80 -20.33
CA SER A 137 2.58 19.58 -21.15
C SER A 137 1.19 19.08 -21.54
N LYS A 138 0.18 19.38 -20.72
CA LYS A 138 -1.22 19.01 -20.94
C LYS A 138 -2.06 20.15 -21.53
N GLY A 139 -1.49 21.35 -21.68
CA GLY A 139 -2.21 22.54 -22.13
C GLY A 139 -3.32 22.97 -21.16
N VAL A 140 -3.18 22.66 -19.87
CA VAL A 140 -4.14 23.05 -18.82
C VAL A 140 -3.55 24.18 -17.98
N PRO A 141 -4.38 25.06 -17.41
CA PRO A 141 -3.86 26.19 -16.67
C PRO A 141 -3.48 25.73 -15.24
N VAL A 142 -2.43 26.33 -14.67
CA VAL A 142 -1.95 25.96 -13.31
C VAL A 142 -3.06 26.19 -12.28
N PRO A 143 -3.39 25.20 -11.42
CA PRO A 143 -4.41 25.38 -10.39
C PRO A 143 -4.05 26.51 -9.41
N THR A 144 -5.04 27.29 -9.00
CA THR A 144 -4.93 28.26 -7.89
C THR A 144 -6.10 28.03 -6.94
N LEU A 145 -6.05 28.63 -5.74
CA LEU A 145 -7.16 28.53 -4.78
C LEU A 145 -8.46 29.05 -5.38
N GLU A 146 -8.42 30.21 -6.03
CA GLU A 146 -9.57 30.88 -6.66
C GLU A 146 -10.18 29.97 -7.72
N ARG A 147 -9.34 29.41 -8.60
CA ARG A 147 -9.80 28.49 -9.66
C ARG A 147 -10.45 27.23 -9.12
N LEU A 148 -9.95 26.68 -8.00
CA LEU A 148 -10.57 25.53 -7.36
C LEU A 148 -11.90 25.88 -6.69
N GLN A 149 -12.02 27.07 -6.10
CA GLN A 149 -13.25 27.57 -5.49
C GLN A 149 -14.35 27.83 -6.53
N GLU A 150 -13.97 28.42 -7.67
CA GLU A 150 -14.87 28.73 -8.79
C GLU A 150 -15.09 27.54 -9.73
N SER A 151 -14.41 26.42 -9.49
CA SER A 151 -14.45 25.26 -10.37
C SER A 151 -15.86 24.68 -10.48
N PRO A 152 -16.35 24.37 -11.69
CA PRO A 152 -17.63 23.68 -11.87
C PRO A 152 -17.63 22.28 -11.23
N HIS A 153 -16.46 21.70 -10.97
CA HIS A 153 -16.32 20.38 -10.34
C HIS A 153 -16.49 20.43 -8.81
N ARG A 154 -16.59 21.61 -8.19
CA ARG A 154 -16.71 21.76 -6.73
C ARG A 154 -17.93 21.05 -6.17
N ALA A 155 -19.10 21.24 -6.78
CA ALA A 155 -20.35 20.63 -6.33
C ALA A 155 -20.33 19.11 -6.47
N GLU A 156 -19.76 18.59 -7.57
CA GLU A 156 -19.59 17.15 -7.79
C GLU A 156 -18.61 16.54 -6.77
N LEU A 157 -17.52 17.23 -6.45
CA LEU A 157 -16.57 16.79 -5.43
C LEU A 157 -17.27 16.61 -4.09
N GLU A 158 -18.08 17.59 -3.68
CA GLU A 158 -18.80 17.55 -2.41
C GLU A 158 -19.81 16.40 -2.38
N SER A 159 -20.63 16.24 -3.42
CA SER A 159 -21.61 15.16 -3.47
C SER A 159 -20.97 13.78 -3.48
N GLU A 160 -19.78 13.66 -4.09
CA GLU A 160 -19.07 12.39 -4.23
C GLU A 160 -18.08 12.09 -3.08
N TRP A 161 -17.90 13.00 -2.13
CA TRP A 161 -16.94 12.83 -1.02
C TRP A 161 -17.18 11.51 -0.26
N VAL A 162 -18.42 11.31 0.18
CA VAL A 162 -18.83 10.10 0.92
C VAL A 162 -18.79 8.87 0.02
N ASN A 163 -19.33 8.98 -1.20
CA ASN A 163 -19.44 7.84 -2.12
C ASN A 163 -18.06 7.28 -2.50
N MET A 164 -17.08 8.16 -2.75
CA MET A 164 -15.77 7.74 -3.23
C MET A 164 -14.82 7.28 -2.12
N LEU A 165 -14.91 7.88 -0.92
CA LEU A 165 -13.96 7.64 0.18
C LEU A 165 -14.54 6.83 1.34
N GLY A 166 -15.85 6.85 1.57
CA GLY A 166 -16.48 6.25 2.75
C GLY A 166 -16.23 4.75 2.90
N HIS A 167 -16.15 4.01 1.79
CA HIS A 167 -15.82 2.58 1.81
C HIS A 167 -14.31 2.28 1.79
N GLN A 168 -13.47 3.30 1.58
CA GLN A 168 -12.01 3.15 1.51
C GLN A 168 -11.33 3.48 2.83
N LEU A 169 -11.98 4.26 3.69
CA LEU A 169 -11.43 4.77 4.94
C LEU A 169 -12.17 4.18 6.16
N PRO A 170 -11.46 3.81 7.25
CA PRO A 170 -12.06 3.40 8.51
C PRO A 170 -13.04 4.43 9.10
N ALA A 171 -12.73 5.72 8.95
CA ALA A 171 -13.61 6.83 9.28
C ALA A 171 -13.38 7.94 8.25
N LEU A 172 -14.46 8.57 7.78
CA LEU A 172 -14.37 9.62 6.77
C LEU A 172 -14.19 10.99 7.44
N PRO A 173 -13.06 11.69 7.23
CA PRO A 173 -12.92 13.06 7.71
C PRO A 173 -13.95 13.99 7.06
N PRO A 174 -14.43 15.03 7.77
CA PRO A 174 -15.29 16.06 7.17
C PRO A 174 -14.60 16.73 5.99
N LEU A 175 -15.34 16.94 4.89
CA LEU A 175 -14.80 17.60 3.68
C LEU A 175 -14.21 18.97 4.02
N ASP A 176 -14.90 19.77 4.83
CA ASP A 176 -14.47 21.13 5.19
C ASP A 176 -13.11 21.14 5.89
N HIS A 177 -12.78 20.08 6.65
CA HIS A 177 -11.47 19.95 7.28
C HIS A 177 -10.36 19.85 6.23
N TYR A 178 -10.59 19.11 5.14
CA TYR A 178 -9.63 18.93 4.06
C TYR A 178 -9.60 20.13 3.13
N TRP A 179 -10.78 20.66 2.77
CA TRP A 179 -10.89 21.85 1.94
C TRP A 179 -10.24 23.07 2.59
N GLY A 180 -10.39 23.22 3.92
CA GLY A 180 -9.76 24.29 4.70
C GLY A 180 -8.23 24.25 4.73
N ARG A 181 -7.59 23.18 4.25
CA ARG A 181 -6.13 23.09 4.10
C ARG A 181 -5.62 23.65 2.77
N LEU A 182 -6.49 23.86 1.77
CA LEU A 182 -6.07 24.37 0.46
C LEU A 182 -5.44 25.77 0.50
N PRO A 183 -5.92 26.73 1.32
CA PRO A 183 -5.25 28.03 1.42
C PRO A 183 -3.79 27.92 1.89
N GLU A 184 -3.52 27.02 2.84
CA GLU A 184 -2.17 26.74 3.33
C GLU A 184 -1.29 26.13 2.23
N LEU A 185 -1.83 25.16 1.47
CA LEU A 185 -1.16 24.54 0.33
C LEU A 185 -0.70 25.59 -0.68
N PHE A 186 -1.59 26.47 -1.14
CA PHE A 186 -1.24 27.42 -2.20
C PHE A 186 -0.24 28.47 -1.71
N ARG A 187 -0.42 29.02 -0.50
CA ARG A 187 0.59 29.90 0.09
C ARG A 187 1.95 29.23 0.22
N TRP A 188 1.99 27.93 0.54
CA TRP A 188 3.23 27.17 0.60
C TRP A 188 3.86 26.95 -0.79
N LEU A 189 3.06 26.63 -1.82
CA LEU A 189 3.53 26.52 -3.21
C LEU A 189 4.05 27.85 -3.76
N ASP A 190 3.45 28.97 -3.35
CA ASP A 190 3.83 30.32 -3.74
C ASP A 190 5.05 30.85 -2.93
N GLY A 191 5.55 30.08 -1.97
CA GLY A 191 6.66 30.48 -1.09
C GLY A 191 6.30 31.54 -0.04
N GLU A 192 5.01 31.83 0.13
CA GLU A 192 4.46 32.80 1.10
C GLU A 192 4.23 32.22 2.50
N LEU A 193 4.49 30.92 2.66
CA LEU A 193 4.35 30.21 3.92
C LEU A 193 5.57 29.33 4.17
N GLU A 194 6.42 29.76 5.09
CA GLU A 194 7.40 28.89 5.74
C GLU A 194 6.67 28.06 6.79
N VAL A 195 6.72 26.73 6.64
CA VAL A 195 6.10 25.81 7.59
C VAL A 195 7.12 25.51 8.69
N GLU A 196 6.95 26.12 9.86
CA GLU A 196 7.76 25.74 11.02
C GLU A 196 7.44 24.29 11.43
N PRO A 197 8.43 23.39 11.48
CA PRO A 197 8.18 22.01 11.84
C PRO A 197 7.76 21.92 13.31
N LEU A 198 6.62 21.28 13.55
CA LEU A 198 6.14 21.05 14.91
C LEU A 198 7.14 20.16 15.68
N ALA A 199 7.44 20.54 16.92
CA ALA A 199 8.29 19.73 17.78
C ALA A 199 7.65 18.36 18.06
N PRO A 200 8.43 17.26 18.06
CA PRO A 200 7.93 15.95 18.45
C PRO A 200 7.46 15.93 19.90
N VAL A 201 6.70 14.89 20.23
CA VAL A 201 6.37 14.62 21.63
C VAL A 201 7.64 14.19 22.37
N ALA A 202 7.95 14.86 23.47
CA ALA A 202 9.04 14.44 24.35
C ALA A 202 8.62 13.16 25.09
N GLY A 203 9.29 12.05 24.78
CA GLY A 203 9.14 10.79 25.51
C GLY A 203 9.82 10.84 26.88
N GLY A 204 9.50 9.88 27.73
CA GLY A 204 10.22 9.63 28.98
C GLY A 204 11.67 9.16 28.75
N ALA A 205 12.49 9.21 29.79
CA ALA A 205 13.87 8.75 29.74
C ALA A 205 13.92 7.24 29.38
N GLY A 206 14.72 6.88 28.37
CA GLY A 206 14.83 5.49 27.89
C GLY A 206 13.70 5.03 26.97
N GLU A 207 12.77 5.91 26.59
CA GLU A 207 11.73 5.61 25.61
C GLU A 207 12.21 5.87 24.18
N MET A 208 11.87 4.96 23.26
CA MET A 208 12.18 5.10 21.84
C MET A 208 10.90 5.31 21.03
N VAL A 209 10.98 6.08 19.94
CA VAL A 209 9.91 6.13 18.91
C VAL A 209 9.64 4.72 18.43
N TRP A 210 8.40 4.28 18.54
CA TRP A 210 7.99 3.01 17.95
C TRP A 210 7.29 3.26 16.62
N SER A 211 8.00 2.90 15.55
CA SER A 211 7.49 2.89 14.18
C SER A 211 7.70 1.47 13.64
N PRO A 212 6.73 0.58 13.78
CA PRO A 212 6.88 -0.79 13.30
C PRO A 212 6.86 -0.79 11.77
N SER A 213 7.59 -1.74 11.19
CA SER A 213 7.51 -1.97 9.76
C SER A 213 6.06 -2.32 9.37
N PRO A 214 5.62 -1.98 8.16
CA PRO A 214 4.42 -2.50 7.52
C PRO A 214 4.09 -3.99 7.80
N ALA A 215 5.10 -4.85 7.97
CA ALA A 215 4.92 -6.27 8.23
C ALA A 215 4.76 -6.63 9.72
N ALA A 216 5.29 -5.80 10.64
CA ALA A 216 5.26 -6.05 12.08
C ALA A 216 3.88 -5.86 12.74
N TRP A 217 2.91 -5.32 12.00
CA TRP A 217 1.51 -5.17 12.43
C TRP A 217 0.72 -6.49 12.54
N SER A 218 1.33 -7.60 12.11
CA SER A 218 0.74 -8.95 12.16
C SER A 218 1.00 -9.70 13.48
N TRP A 219 1.81 -9.16 14.40
CA TRP A 219 2.11 -9.81 15.68
C TRP A 219 1.07 -9.47 16.74
N GLY A 220 0.14 -10.40 16.95
CA GLY A 220 -0.95 -10.29 17.90
C GLY A 220 -0.48 -10.15 19.35
N SER A 221 -0.82 -9.02 19.98
CA SER A 221 -0.98 -8.81 21.43
C SER A 221 -1.43 -7.35 21.69
N GLY A 222 -2.68 -7.01 21.39
CA GLY A 222 -3.27 -5.69 21.72
C GLY A 222 -4.42 -5.31 20.79
N PRO A 223 -5.29 -4.35 21.16
CA PRO A 223 -6.24 -3.77 20.20
C PRO A 223 -5.46 -3.33 18.97
N ALA A 224 -5.93 -3.69 17.79
CA ALA A 224 -5.29 -3.28 16.54
C ALA A 224 -5.05 -1.77 16.61
N LEU A 225 -3.80 -1.32 16.53
CA LEU A 225 -3.42 0.09 16.64
C LEU A 225 -3.67 0.86 15.33
N GLU A 226 -4.16 0.16 14.31
CA GLU A 226 -4.49 0.74 13.03
C GLU A 226 -5.50 1.91 13.12
N PRO A 227 -6.56 1.87 13.96
CA PRO A 227 -7.41 3.02 14.22
C PRO A 227 -6.65 4.23 14.77
N VAL A 228 -5.67 4.00 15.66
CA VAL A 228 -4.85 5.08 16.24
C VAL A 228 -3.99 5.74 15.17
N ARG A 229 -3.36 4.91 14.33
CA ARG A 229 -2.54 5.39 13.22
C ARG A 229 -3.35 6.12 12.18
N PHE A 230 -4.47 5.54 11.76
CA PHE A 230 -5.38 6.14 10.81
C PHE A 230 -5.84 7.51 11.30
N ALA A 231 -6.33 7.59 12.54
CA ALA A 231 -6.82 8.82 13.13
C ALA A 231 -5.70 9.86 13.24
N GLY A 232 -4.52 9.49 13.74
CA GLY A 232 -3.39 10.41 13.83
C GLY A 232 -2.93 10.92 12.46
N ALA A 233 -2.76 10.04 11.47
CA ALA A 233 -2.33 10.43 10.12
C ALA A 233 -3.34 11.38 9.45
N ASN A 234 -4.65 11.16 9.69
CA ASN A 234 -5.75 11.97 9.17
C ASN A 234 -6.19 13.10 10.12
N ARG A 235 -5.46 13.35 11.21
CA ARG A 235 -5.74 14.40 12.21
C ARG A 235 -7.16 14.32 12.81
N LEU A 236 -7.64 13.11 13.05
CA LEU A 236 -8.91 12.85 13.72
C LEU A 236 -8.69 12.50 15.19
N CYS A 237 -9.63 12.91 16.03
CA CYS A 237 -9.68 12.51 17.42
C CYS A 237 -10.11 11.04 17.56
N ILE A 238 -9.83 10.48 18.73
CA ILE A 238 -10.23 9.14 19.14
C ILE A 238 -10.93 9.23 20.49
N ASP A 239 -12.01 8.48 20.66
CA ASP A 239 -12.56 8.16 21.96
C ASP A 239 -11.86 6.93 22.54
N LEU A 240 -11.05 7.15 23.57
CA LEU A 240 -10.22 6.13 24.21
C LEU A 240 -10.86 5.70 25.54
N GLY A 241 -11.25 4.44 25.63
CA GLY A 241 -11.62 3.78 26.88
C GLY A 241 -10.38 3.40 27.69
N TYR A 242 -10.22 3.95 28.88
CA TYR A 242 -9.08 3.69 29.76
C TYR A 242 -9.46 3.83 31.24
N ARG A 243 -9.14 2.82 32.06
CA ARG A 243 -9.48 2.79 33.51
C ARG A 243 -10.96 3.03 33.82
N GLY A 244 -11.86 2.51 32.99
CA GLY A 244 -13.31 2.60 33.19
C GLY A 244 -13.93 3.93 32.78
N THR A 245 -13.16 4.86 32.20
CA THR A 245 -13.67 6.10 31.63
C THR A 245 -13.35 6.18 30.15
N VAL A 246 -14.12 6.97 29.40
CA VAL A 246 -13.81 7.31 28.01
C VAL A 246 -13.35 8.76 27.97
N CYS A 247 -12.26 9.01 27.25
CA CYS A 247 -11.75 10.35 27.02
C CYS A 247 -11.46 10.56 25.55
N ARG A 248 -11.81 11.74 25.03
CA ARG A 248 -11.45 12.13 23.68
C ARG A 248 -10.03 12.66 23.63
N ILE A 249 -9.23 12.13 22.72
CA ILE A 249 -7.80 12.42 22.59
C ILE A 249 -7.39 12.72 21.14
N GLU A 250 -6.34 13.53 21.02
CA GLU A 250 -5.58 13.79 19.79
C GLU A 250 -4.34 12.87 19.81
N PRO A 251 -4.27 11.82 18.99
CA PRO A 251 -3.14 10.90 19.00
C PRO A 251 -1.93 11.53 18.28
N TYR A 252 -0.75 11.50 18.91
CA TYR A 252 0.49 12.03 18.32
C TYR A 252 1.60 11.01 18.08
N SER A 253 1.86 10.08 18.99
CA SER A 253 3.05 9.21 18.90
C SER A 253 2.88 7.88 19.62
N LEU A 254 3.59 6.85 19.16
CA LEU A 254 3.79 5.60 19.88
C LEU A 254 5.24 5.48 20.34
N ARG A 255 5.42 5.07 21.59
CA ARG A 255 6.73 4.91 22.22
C ARG A 255 6.85 3.55 22.89
N VAL A 256 8.02 2.93 22.80
CA VAL A 256 8.33 1.72 23.58
C VAL A 256 9.28 2.09 24.71
N THR A 257 8.92 1.71 25.93
CA THR A 257 9.77 1.85 27.11
C THR A 257 10.89 0.82 27.10
N SER A 258 11.96 1.04 27.89
CA SER A 258 13.00 0.02 28.15
C SER A 258 12.44 -1.35 28.55
N ASP A 259 11.34 -1.35 29.30
CA ASP A 259 10.69 -2.56 29.82
C ASP A 259 9.72 -3.21 28.80
N GLY A 260 9.78 -2.80 27.53
CA GLY A 260 8.99 -3.37 26.43
C GLY A 260 7.51 -2.94 26.38
N ASN A 261 7.08 -2.01 27.23
CA ASN A 261 5.70 -1.51 27.20
C ASN A 261 5.50 -0.49 26.08
N LEU A 262 4.40 -0.63 25.35
CA LEU A 262 3.99 0.31 24.31
C LEU A 262 3.08 1.40 24.90
N LEU A 263 3.42 2.66 24.63
CA LEU A 263 2.74 3.86 25.10
C LEU A 263 2.19 4.66 23.92
N LEU A 264 0.91 5.02 23.97
CA LEU A 264 0.32 6.04 23.12
C LEU A 264 0.45 7.39 23.81
N TYR A 265 1.16 8.32 23.19
CA TYR A 265 1.16 9.73 23.57
C TYR A 265 0.07 10.48 22.83
N ALA A 266 -0.77 11.17 23.60
CA ALA A 266 -1.91 11.90 23.08
C ALA A 266 -2.23 13.13 23.94
N ILE A 267 -2.85 14.15 23.33
CA ILE A 267 -3.36 15.32 24.04
C ILE A 267 -4.85 15.14 24.27
N ARG A 268 -5.32 15.27 25.50
CA ARG A 268 -6.76 15.21 25.80
C ARG A 268 -7.49 16.44 25.27
N ARG A 269 -8.68 16.25 24.71
CA ARG A 269 -9.50 17.36 24.19
C ARG A 269 -10.08 18.25 25.29
N ASP A 270 -10.49 17.66 26.40
CA ASP A 270 -11.20 18.37 27.47
C ASP A 270 -10.30 19.33 28.28
N ASN A 271 -9.04 18.96 28.52
CA ASN A 271 -8.14 19.75 29.35
C ASN A 271 -6.77 20.08 28.72
N ARG A 272 -6.58 19.71 27.44
CA ARG A 272 -5.35 19.95 26.65
C ARG A 272 -4.07 19.35 27.25
N GLN A 273 -4.17 18.43 28.21
CA GLN A 273 -3.00 17.81 28.81
C GLN A 273 -2.43 16.73 27.90
N LEU A 274 -1.11 16.78 27.69
CA LEU A 274 -0.35 15.68 27.12
C LEU A 274 -0.31 14.53 28.14
N ARG A 275 -0.72 13.34 27.70
CA ARG A 275 -0.76 12.12 28.51
C ARG A 275 -0.18 10.96 27.73
N SER A 276 0.31 9.95 28.44
CA SER A 276 0.68 8.66 27.89
C SER A 276 -0.27 7.57 28.40
N TYR A 277 -0.63 6.66 27.51
CA TYR A 277 -1.56 5.56 27.76
C TYR A 277 -0.88 4.25 27.39
N ARG A 278 -0.85 3.31 28.33
CA ARG A 278 -0.33 1.97 28.07
C ARG A 278 -1.28 1.23 27.12
N VAL A 279 -0.78 0.81 25.96
CA VAL A 279 -1.60 0.16 24.93
C VAL A 279 -2.24 -1.12 25.43
N ASP A 280 -1.52 -1.90 26.22
CA ASP A 280 -2.02 -3.14 26.84
C ASP A 280 -3.12 -2.93 27.89
N ARG A 281 -3.39 -1.67 28.28
CA ARG A 281 -4.43 -1.29 29.25
C ARG A 281 -5.60 -0.55 28.61
N MET A 282 -5.59 -0.37 27.29
CA MET A 282 -6.69 0.25 26.56
C MET A 282 -7.89 -0.70 26.52
N GLN A 283 -9.07 -0.16 26.83
CA GLN A 283 -10.30 -0.93 26.90
C GLN A 283 -11.15 -0.80 25.62
N SER A 284 -11.09 0.35 24.96
CA SER A 284 -11.73 0.59 23.66
C SER A 284 -11.03 1.71 22.90
N ILE A 285 -11.13 1.68 21.57
CA ILE A 285 -10.60 2.70 20.66
C ILE A 285 -11.66 2.93 19.59
N GLU A 286 -12.21 4.13 19.51
CA GLU A 286 -13.19 4.53 18.50
C GLU A 286 -12.71 5.79 17.77
N ILE A 287 -12.61 5.72 16.45
CA ILE A 287 -12.22 6.88 15.62
C ILE A 287 -13.41 7.80 15.49
N THR A 288 -13.23 9.09 15.73
CA THR A 288 -14.29 10.08 15.56
C THR A 288 -14.10 10.83 14.23
N THR A 289 -15.12 11.59 13.82
CA THR A 289 -15.01 12.54 12.70
C THR A 289 -14.61 13.93 13.17
N GLU A 290 -14.24 14.11 14.44
CA GLU A 290 -13.81 15.40 14.98
C GLU A 290 -12.33 15.62 14.65
N PRO A 291 -11.98 16.57 13.77
CA PRO A 291 -10.59 16.85 13.44
C PRO A 291 -9.89 17.61 14.57
N PHE A 292 -8.55 17.59 14.55
CA PHE A 292 -7.72 18.46 15.38
C PHE A 292 -6.62 19.14 14.58
N THR A 293 -6.19 20.31 15.05
CA THR A 293 -4.98 20.99 14.54
C THR A 293 -3.80 20.55 15.40
N PRO A 294 -2.79 19.88 14.82
CA PRO A 294 -1.64 19.42 15.57
C PRO A 294 -0.89 20.57 16.23
N VAL A 295 -0.55 20.41 17.51
CA VAL A 295 0.38 21.32 18.23
C VAL A 295 1.74 20.66 18.51
N ARG A 296 1.90 19.42 18.05
CA ARG A 296 3.12 18.60 18.09
C ARG A 296 3.22 17.80 16.80
N LEU A 297 4.40 17.28 16.48
CA LEU A 297 4.56 16.37 15.35
C LEU A 297 3.70 15.12 15.55
N VAL A 298 2.89 14.80 14.54
CA VAL A 298 2.15 13.54 14.47
C VAL A 298 3.05 12.50 13.80
N GLU A 299 3.53 11.53 14.57
CA GLU A 299 4.52 10.52 14.15
C GLU A 299 3.88 9.24 13.56
N PHE A 300 2.62 9.31 13.15
CA PHE A 300 1.88 8.18 12.57
C PHE A 300 1.97 8.06 11.04
N ARG A 301 2.60 9.04 10.38
CA ARG A 301 2.58 9.23 8.93
C ARG A 301 3.51 8.33 8.12
N GLN A 302 4.00 7.24 8.69
CA GLN A 302 4.57 6.17 7.87
C GLN A 302 3.43 5.44 7.16
N VAL A 303 3.46 5.42 5.83
CA VAL A 303 2.53 4.65 4.99
C VAL A 303 2.69 3.18 5.36
N GLY A 304 1.75 2.69 6.16
CA GLY A 304 1.55 1.27 6.44
C GLY A 304 0.41 0.75 5.55
N PRO A 305 0.48 -0.51 5.12
CA PRO A 305 -0.54 -1.14 4.30
C PRO A 305 -1.81 -1.39 5.11
N LEU A 306 -2.95 -1.28 4.44
CA LEU A 306 -4.22 -1.83 4.90
C LEU A 306 -4.03 -3.34 5.17
N ALA A 307 -4.33 -3.78 6.39
CA ALA A 307 -4.27 -5.19 6.76
C ALA A 307 -5.25 -5.99 5.88
N ALA A 308 -4.74 -6.93 5.09
CA ALA A 308 -5.58 -7.95 4.47
C ALA A 308 -6.12 -8.87 5.57
N PRO A 309 -7.44 -9.14 5.64
CA PRO A 309 -8.00 -9.98 6.69
C PRO A 309 -7.34 -11.37 6.65
N PRO A 310 -7.03 -11.96 7.84
CA PRO A 310 -6.45 -13.29 7.91
C PRO A 310 -7.37 -14.28 7.21
N THR A 311 -6.79 -15.06 6.30
CA THR A 311 -7.54 -16.12 5.62
C THR A 311 -7.62 -17.33 6.54
N THR A 312 -8.82 -17.63 7.01
CA THR A 312 -9.09 -18.94 7.62
C THR A 312 -8.88 -19.99 6.53
N ARG A 313 -7.80 -20.77 6.65
CA ARG A 313 -7.72 -22.05 5.96
C ARG A 313 -8.92 -22.86 6.45
N ARG A 314 -9.95 -23.01 5.62
CA ARG A 314 -10.87 -24.13 5.79
C ARG A 314 -10.03 -25.39 5.64
N SER A 315 -9.68 -26.00 6.77
CA SER A 315 -9.28 -27.40 6.81
C SER A 315 -10.47 -28.20 6.29
N VAL A 316 -10.53 -28.39 4.98
CA VAL A 316 -11.30 -29.49 4.43
C VAL A 316 -10.62 -30.73 5.00
N GLY A 317 -11.31 -31.42 5.91
CA GLY A 317 -10.88 -32.68 6.48
C GLY A 317 -10.69 -33.71 5.37
N GLY A 318 -9.51 -33.69 4.76
CA GLY A 318 -9.05 -34.71 3.84
C GLY A 318 -8.24 -35.73 4.63
N ARG A 319 -8.77 -36.94 4.76
CA ARG A 319 -8.02 -38.12 5.19
C ARG A 319 -6.67 -38.15 4.47
N GLY A 320 -5.60 -38.27 5.25
CA GLY A 320 -4.24 -38.24 4.75
C GLY A 320 -3.99 -39.29 3.67
N THR A 321 -3.59 -38.82 2.51
CA THR A 321 -2.70 -39.56 1.60
C THR A 321 -1.58 -38.60 1.23
N SER A 322 -0.38 -38.89 1.72
CA SER A 322 0.84 -38.19 1.33
C SER A 322 1.05 -38.32 -0.19
N SER A 323 0.64 -37.32 -0.96
CA SER A 323 1.09 -37.20 -2.35
C SER A 323 2.52 -36.69 -2.32
N ALA A 324 3.49 -37.61 -2.40
CA ALA A 324 4.88 -37.26 -2.64
C ALA A 324 4.94 -36.42 -3.93
N GLN A 325 5.67 -35.31 -3.90
CA GLN A 325 5.88 -34.49 -5.08
C GLN A 325 6.50 -35.38 -6.18
N PRO A 326 5.96 -35.34 -7.42
CA PRO A 326 6.50 -36.16 -8.49
C PRO A 326 7.89 -35.65 -8.85
N TYR A 327 8.90 -36.48 -8.63
CA TYR A 327 10.28 -36.20 -9.05
C TYR A 327 10.65 -37.13 -10.22
N ARG A 328 11.61 -36.72 -11.05
CA ARG A 328 12.04 -37.50 -12.22
C ARG A 328 13.31 -38.27 -11.88
N VAL A 329 13.45 -39.44 -12.48
CA VAL A 329 14.67 -40.27 -12.38
C VAL A 329 15.19 -40.51 -13.79
N GLU A 330 16.44 -40.14 -14.03
CA GLU A 330 17.13 -40.32 -15.31
C GLU A 330 18.00 -41.59 -15.30
N CYS A 331 17.94 -42.39 -16.37
CA CYS A 331 18.80 -43.56 -16.51
C CYS A 331 20.25 -43.14 -16.77
N ALA A 332 21.18 -43.56 -15.91
CA ALA A 332 22.61 -43.25 -16.05
C ALA A 332 23.30 -43.83 -17.29
N VAL A 333 22.63 -44.71 -18.05
CA VAL A 333 23.18 -45.33 -19.26
C VAL A 333 22.65 -44.69 -20.54
N CYS A 334 21.36 -44.38 -20.61
CA CYS A 334 20.72 -43.91 -21.84
C CYS A 334 20.04 -42.53 -21.73
N GLY A 335 20.11 -41.85 -20.57
CA GLY A 335 19.55 -40.51 -20.38
C GLY A 335 18.01 -40.44 -20.35
N LYS A 336 17.31 -41.58 -20.39
CA LYS A 336 15.84 -41.60 -20.43
C LYS A 336 15.26 -41.26 -19.06
N THR A 337 14.31 -40.32 -19.00
CA THR A 337 13.68 -39.87 -17.76
C THR A 337 12.36 -40.59 -17.47
N PHE A 338 12.13 -40.89 -16.19
CA PHE A 338 10.94 -41.59 -15.69
C PHE A 338 10.32 -40.81 -14.54
N ALA A 339 9.02 -40.49 -14.64
CA ALA A 339 8.29 -39.83 -13.55
C ALA A 339 8.04 -40.82 -12.40
N ARG A 340 8.27 -40.37 -11.16
CA ARG A 340 8.05 -41.17 -9.94
C ARG A 340 7.16 -40.46 -8.96
N SER A 341 6.22 -41.20 -8.39
CA SER A 341 5.36 -40.78 -7.27
C SER A 341 5.78 -41.40 -5.94
N ARG A 342 6.84 -42.21 -5.91
CA ARG A 342 7.42 -42.81 -4.70
C ARG A 342 8.96 -42.75 -4.77
N PRO A 343 9.66 -42.54 -3.62
CA PRO A 343 11.11 -42.55 -3.56
C PRO A 343 11.71 -43.88 -4.05
N GLY A 344 12.73 -43.82 -4.91
CA GLY A 344 13.38 -44.96 -5.54
C GLY A 344 14.03 -44.63 -6.88
N THR A 345 15.25 -45.12 -7.08
CA THR A 345 16.07 -44.90 -8.28
C THR A 345 16.17 -46.14 -9.19
N ARG A 346 15.56 -47.27 -8.79
CA ARG A 346 15.61 -48.53 -9.55
C ARG A 346 14.70 -48.48 -10.78
N LEU A 347 15.24 -48.82 -11.95
CA LEU A 347 14.54 -48.83 -13.23
C LEU A 347 14.20 -50.26 -13.66
N LYS A 348 13.02 -50.44 -14.26
CA LYS A 348 12.65 -51.70 -14.93
C LYS A 348 13.44 -51.83 -16.23
N ALA A 349 13.49 -53.04 -16.80
CA ALA A 349 13.97 -53.23 -18.15
C ALA A 349 13.20 -52.31 -19.11
N HIS A 350 13.93 -51.53 -19.90
CA HIS A 350 13.37 -50.53 -20.81
C HIS A 350 14.21 -50.43 -22.06
N LYS A 351 13.67 -49.76 -23.08
CA LYS A 351 14.38 -49.43 -24.31
C LYS A 351 14.98 -48.02 -24.21
N ASP A 352 16.17 -47.84 -24.75
CA ASP A 352 16.81 -46.53 -24.92
C ASP A 352 16.00 -45.61 -25.87
N PRO A 353 16.43 -44.35 -26.12
CA PRO A 353 15.76 -43.47 -27.06
C PRO A 353 15.72 -43.98 -28.50
N ASP A 354 16.69 -44.80 -28.90
CA ASP A 354 16.83 -45.36 -30.26
C ASP A 354 16.07 -46.69 -30.44
N GLY A 355 15.46 -47.21 -29.38
CA GLY A 355 14.56 -48.37 -29.40
C GLY A 355 15.23 -49.72 -29.07
N PHE A 356 16.50 -49.74 -28.69
CA PHE A 356 17.23 -50.95 -28.30
C PHE A 356 17.09 -51.26 -26.80
N PRO A 357 17.22 -52.53 -26.37
CA PRO A 357 17.16 -52.89 -24.95
C PRO A 357 18.31 -52.24 -24.16
N CYS A 358 17.98 -51.35 -23.23
CA CYS A 358 18.98 -50.68 -22.39
C CYS A 358 19.41 -51.62 -21.24
N PRO A 359 20.71 -51.79 -20.96
CA PRO A 359 21.19 -52.58 -19.82
C PRO A 359 21.01 -51.85 -18.48
N GLY A 360 20.74 -50.54 -18.47
CA GLY A 360 20.57 -49.72 -17.28
C GLY A 360 19.40 -50.18 -16.38
N ARG A 361 19.66 -50.35 -15.09
CA ARG A 361 18.67 -50.76 -14.07
C ARG A 361 18.59 -49.81 -12.88
N VAL A 362 19.39 -48.75 -12.88
CA VAL A 362 19.46 -47.72 -11.83
C VAL A 362 19.57 -46.36 -12.52
N GLY A 363 18.93 -45.35 -11.94
CA GLY A 363 19.02 -43.95 -12.37
C GLY A 363 19.36 -43.01 -11.23
N TYR A 364 19.39 -41.71 -11.49
CA TYR A 364 19.55 -40.66 -10.48
C TYR A 364 18.40 -39.65 -10.56
N PRO A 365 18.02 -39.03 -9.43
CA PRO A 365 17.00 -37.98 -9.43
C PRO A 365 17.47 -36.76 -10.24
N VAL A 366 16.56 -36.16 -11.01
CA VAL A 366 16.76 -34.91 -11.77
C VAL A 366 15.60 -33.96 -11.61
#